data_AF-K1TA46-F1
#
_entry.id   AF-K1TA46-F1
#
_cell.length_a   1.000
_cell.length_b   1.000
_cell.length_c   1.000
_cell.angle_alpha   90.00
_cell.angle_beta   90.00
_cell.angle_gamma   90.00
#
_symmetry.space_group_name_H-M   'P 1'
#
loop_
_entity.id
_entity.type
_entity.pdbx_description
1 polymer ?
#
loop_
_entity_poly.entity_id
_entity_poly.type
_entity_poly.pdbx_seq_one_letter_code
_entity_poly.pdbx_strand_id
1 'polypeptide(L)'
;MNACGQATAETGHVSISMTGMENTPVINYTVPTLTPNVLVDQQGYAAVGEKQAVVKGRQPVETFRLVDRETGETVYEGTVKQTDYNGELSLYIGTADFTDYTGEGEFYLECDNVGRSLTFSLKEDHYQELLEALCTDVHDRCQDRSITEDEIITLLEACEWYPQVLADDNGNDIPDLLESIADWLEKTANDTEKPEPENMCYVAVMAKFSYLYQKYDVQYATQCLQHASSVYTKLMSTSGRDAEKFMALTELYRAAGLYTYRNQILEYKDFFEDNT
;
A
#
# COMPACT_ATOMS: atom_id res chain seq x y z
N MET A 1 12.07 35.17 -18.21
CA MET A 1 11.81 35.57 -16.82
C MET A 1 11.54 34.29 -16.06
N ASN A 2 12.47 33.86 -15.20
CA ASN A 2 12.36 32.59 -14.49
C ASN A 2 11.39 32.77 -13.32
N ALA A 3 10.23 32.12 -13.39
CA ALA A 3 9.30 32.02 -12.28
C ALA A 3 9.70 30.82 -11.42
N CYS A 4 10.32 31.08 -10.26
CA CYS A 4 10.42 30.08 -9.21
C CYS A 4 9.02 29.84 -8.63
N GLY A 5 8.55 28.59 -8.69
CA GLY A 5 7.28 28.18 -8.11
C GLY A 5 7.21 28.51 -6.61
N GLN A 6 6.07 29.07 -6.18
CA GLN A 6 5.79 29.30 -4.78
C GLN A 6 5.61 27.95 -4.09
N ALA A 7 6.61 27.52 -3.33
CA ALA A 7 6.46 26.47 -2.33
C ALA A 7 5.99 27.10 -1.00
N THR A 8 5.15 26.38 -0.27
CA THR A 8 4.70 26.82 1.07
C THR A 8 5.81 26.47 2.07
N ALA A 9 6.47 27.48 2.64
CA ALA A 9 7.52 27.28 3.64
C ALA A 9 6.92 27.24 5.05
N GLU A 10 7.15 26.15 5.79
CA GLU A 10 7.11 26.21 7.25
C GLU A 10 8.35 27.00 7.71
N THR A 11 8.13 28.04 8.51
CA THR A 11 9.17 29.01 8.87
C THR A 11 10.27 28.38 9.74
N GLY A 12 11.43 28.09 9.14
CA GLY A 12 12.62 27.67 9.88
C GLY A 12 13.19 28.80 10.77
N HIS A 13 13.62 28.45 11.97
CA HIS A 13 14.30 29.35 12.91
C HIS A 13 15.81 29.10 12.88
N VAL A 14 16.61 30.16 12.76
CA VAL A 14 18.07 30.10 12.96
C VAL A 14 18.37 30.39 14.43
N SER A 15 18.97 29.44 15.13
CA SER A 15 19.47 29.64 16.50
C SER A 15 20.98 29.43 16.55
N ILE A 16 21.71 30.48 16.93
CA ILE A 16 23.16 30.42 17.17
C ILE A 16 23.38 30.20 18.67
N SER A 17 23.78 28.99 19.06
CA SER A 17 24.20 28.69 20.43
C SER A 17 25.69 28.96 20.60
N MET A 18 26.04 30.08 21.24
CA MET A 18 27.41 30.36 21.69
C MET A 18 27.63 29.78 23.10
N THR A 19 27.77 28.46 23.18
CA THR A 19 28.19 27.79 24.43
C THR A 19 29.43 26.96 24.13
N GLY A 20 30.61 27.50 24.45
CA GLY A 20 31.87 26.74 24.47
C GLY A 20 32.99 27.37 23.65
N MET A 21 34.22 27.30 24.18
CA MET A 21 35.47 27.61 23.47
C MET A 21 35.75 26.55 22.40
N GLU A 22 34.95 26.48 21.34
CA GLU A 22 35.24 25.68 20.15
C GLU A 22 35.49 26.62 18.95
N ASN A 23 36.60 26.43 18.25
CA ASN A 23 37.08 27.31 17.18
C ASN A 23 36.29 27.20 15.86
N THR A 24 35.08 26.66 15.88
CA THR A 24 34.21 26.57 14.71
C THR A 24 32.75 26.71 15.14
N PRO A 25 32.03 27.76 14.69
CA PRO A 25 30.62 27.90 15.04
C PRO A 25 29.81 26.74 14.44
N VAL A 26 29.08 26.01 15.28
CA VAL A 26 28.09 25.02 14.83
C VAL A 26 26.84 25.76 14.38
N ILE A 27 26.62 25.84 13.07
CA ILE A 27 25.42 26.43 12.49
C ILE A 27 24.34 25.35 12.43
N ASN A 28 23.39 25.39 13.38
CA ASN A 28 22.16 24.63 13.27
C ASN A 28 21.21 25.36 12.33
N TYR A 29 21.04 24.84 11.12
CA TYR A 29 20.01 25.28 10.18
C TYR A 29 19.02 24.14 9.94
N THR A 30 17.73 24.45 9.99
CA THR A 30 16.66 23.56 9.52
C THR A 30 16.39 23.89 8.06
N VAL A 31 16.56 22.92 7.17
CA VAL A 31 16.14 23.06 5.77
C VAL A 31 14.62 22.95 5.75
N PRO A 32 13.88 23.96 5.24
CA PRO A 32 12.44 23.86 5.11
C PRO A 32 12.08 22.77 4.10
N THR A 33 11.15 21.89 4.46
CA THR A 33 10.61 20.89 3.54
C THR A 33 9.67 21.61 2.58
N LEU A 34 10.08 21.77 1.31
CA LEU A 34 9.27 22.43 0.29
C LEU A 34 8.35 21.39 -0.36
N THR A 35 7.09 21.33 0.07
CA THR A 35 6.08 20.50 -0.61
C THR A 35 5.52 21.26 -1.81
N PRO A 36 5.51 20.67 -3.02
CA PRO A 36 4.82 21.25 -4.16
C PRO A 36 3.35 21.52 -3.87
N ASN A 37 2.79 22.51 -4.57
CA ASN A 37 1.37 22.81 -4.54
C ASN A 37 0.57 22.00 -5.56
N VAL A 38 1.25 21.35 -6.50
CA VAL A 38 0.66 20.39 -7.44
C VAL A 38 1.18 19.01 -7.05
N LEU A 39 0.30 18.19 -6.51
CA LEU A 39 0.59 16.87 -5.97
C LEU A 39 0.15 15.80 -6.98
N VAL A 40 1.09 14.96 -7.35
CA VAL A 40 0.95 13.85 -8.30
C VAL A 40 1.37 12.56 -7.59
N ASP A 41 0.97 11.41 -8.12
CA ASP A 41 1.60 10.15 -7.76
C ASP A 41 3.06 10.19 -8.23
N GLN A 42 3.99 9.98 -7.30
CA GLN A 42 5.42 10.02 -7.58
C GLN A 42 5.93 8.74 -8.25
N GLN A 43 5.16 7.64 -8.16
CA GLN A 43 5.47 6.42 -8.90
C GLN A 43 5.10 6.57 -10.38
N GLY A 44 4.07 7.37 -10.67
CA GLY A 44 3.56 7.61 -12.01
C GLY A 44 2.13 7.12 -12.17
N TYR A 45 1.70 7.00 -13.41
CA TYR A 45 0.37 6.48 -13.74
C TYR A 45 0.43 5.57 -14.97
N ALA A 46 -0.56 4.69 -15.11
CA ALA A 46 -0.79 4.01 -16.37
C ALA A 46 -1.17 5.04 -17.45
N ALA A 47 -0.56 4.93 -18.63
CA ALA A 47 -0.82 5.81 -19.76
C ALA A 47 -2.31 5.75 -20.15
N VAL A 48 -2.88 4.54 -20.15
CA VAL A 48 -4.32 4.31 -20.27
C VAL A 48 -4.90 4.00 -18.88
N GLY A 49 -5.80 4.85 -18.40
CA GLY A 49 -6.37 4.72 -17.06
C GLY A 49 -6.64 6.08 -16.41
N GLU A 50 -7.30 6.06 -15.25
CA GLU A 50 -7.61 7.26 -14.47
C GLU A 50 -6.33 7.94 -14.00
N LYS A 51 -6.24 9.26 -14.23
CA LYS A 51 -5.07 10.06 -13.88
C LYS A 51 -5.51 11.37 -13.24
N GLN A 52 -5.25 11.49 -11.94
CA GLN A 52 -5.65 12.66 -11.16
C GLN A 52 -4.49 13.19 -10.33
N ALA A 53 -4.44 14.50 -10.22
CA ALA A 53 -3.53 15.24 -9.38
C ALA A 53 -4.32 16.22 -8.49
N VAL A 54 -3.77 16.52 -7.32
CA VAL A 54 -4.35 17.48 -6.38
C VAL A 54 -3.60 18.80 -6.49
N VAL A 55 -4.34 19.88 -6.72
CA VAL A 55 -3.82 21.24 -6.79
C VAL A 55 -4.27 22.00 -5.56
N LYS A 56 -3.33 22.58 -4.82
CA LYS A 56 -3.62 23.43 -3.66
C LYS A 56 -3.08 24.84 -3.84
N GLY A 57 -3.83 25.84 -3.42
CA GLY A 57 -3.44 27.24 -3.59
C GLY A 57 -4.11 28.18 -2.59
N ARG A 58 -3.52 29.37 -2.40
CA ARG A 58 -4.15 30.45 -1.60
C ARG A 58 -5.31 31.12 -2.34
N GLN A 59 -5.38 30.90 -3.65
CA GLN A 59 -6.43 31.35 -4.54
C GLN A 59 -6.90 30.15 -5.39
N PRO A 60 -8.13 30.18 -5.91
CA PRO A 60 -8.59 29.17 -6.86
C PRO A 60 -7.65 29.09 -8.06
N VAL A 61 -7.29 27.87 -8.45
CA VAL A 61 -6.56 27.58 -9.69
C VAL A 61 -7.57 27.11 -10.71
N GLU A 62 -7.54 27.67 -11.92
CA GLU A 62 -8.55 27.40 -12.94
C GLU A 62 -8.09 26.36 -13.96
N THR A 63 -6.82 26.41 -14.35
CA THR A 63 -6.27 25.61 -15.45
C THR A 63 -4.94 24.96 -15.06
N PHE A 64 -4.61 23.89 -15.77
CA PHE A 64 -3.34 23.21 -15.68
C PHE A 64 -2.84 22.79 -17.06
N ARG A 65 -1.52 22.62 -17.17
CA ARG A 65 -0.80 22.15 -18.36
C ARG A 65 -0.01 20.90 -17.99
N LEU A 66 -0.13 19.84 -18.79
CA LEU A 66 0.78 18.70 -18.76
C LEU A 66 1.93 19.01 -19.72
N VAL A 67 3.15 18.98 -19.19
CA VAL A 67 4.35 19.39 -19.93
C VAL A 67 5.30 18.21 -20.02
N ASP A 68 5.71 17.91 -21.24
CA ASP A 68 6.73 16.90 -21.52
C ASP A 68 8.08 17.34 -20.96
N ARG A 69 8.73 16.46 -20.20
CA ARG A 69 9.93 16.80 -19.44
C ARG A 69 11.14 17.05 -20.35
N GLU A 70 11.24 16.33 -21.46
CA GLU A 70 12.39 16.37 -22.36
C GLU A 70 12.33 17.59 -23.29
N THR A 71 11.19 17.80 -23.94
CA THR A 71 10.96 18.85 -24.92
C THR A 71 10.57 20.18 -24.29
N GLY A 72 9.93 20.14 -23.11
CA GLY A 72 9.31 21.32 -22.49
C GLY A 72 8.02 21.77 -23.16
N GLU A 73 7.47 20.97 -24.08
CA GLU A 73 6.23 21.29 -24.78
C GLU A 73 5.01 20.92 -23.94
N THR A 74 3.98 21.76 -23.99
CA THR A 74 2.68 21.44 -23.39
C THR A 74 1.96 20.45 -24.30
N VAL A 75 1.77 19.24 -23.81
CA VAL A 75 1.16 18.12 -24.56
C VAL A 75 -0.33 17.97 -24.27
N TYR A 76 -0.81 18.53 -23.16
CA TYR A 76 -2.22 18.53 -22.78
C TYR A 76 -2.54 19.73 -21.89
N GLU A 77 -3.75 20.26 -22.01
CA GLU A 77 -4.27 21.34 -21.15
C GLU A 77 -5.64 20.94 -20.62
N GLY A 78 -5.92 21.31 -19.36
CA GLY A 78 -7.19 21.01 -18.72
C GLY A 78 -7.60 22.04 -17.69
N THR A 79 -8.81 21.89 -17.18
CA THR A 79 -9.36 22.74 -16.11
C THR A 79 -9.33 22.02 -14.78
N VAL A 80 -8.97 22.72 -13.72
CA VAL A 80 -9.02 22.20 -12.35
C VAL A 80 -10.48 22.18 -11.87
N LYS A 81 -10.96 21.00 -11.47
CA LYS A 81 -12.32 20.79 -10.94
C LYS A 81 -12.33 20.98 -9.41
N GLN A 82 -13.53 21.19 -8.84
CA GLN A 82 -13.81 21.11 -7.39
C GLN A 82 -12.92 21.98 -6.50
N THR A 83 -12.76 23.28 -6.84
CA THR A 83 -11.94 24.23 -6.05
C THR A 83 -12.63 24.68 -4.76
N ASP A 84 -12.86 23.75 -3.84
CA ASP A 84 -13.45 24.05 -2.54
C ASP A 84 -12.42 24.62 -1.57
N TYR A 85 -12.87 25.55 -0.72
CA TYR A 85 -12.04 26.11 0.32
C TYR A 85 -11.99 25.17 1.53
N ASN A 86 -10.80 24.66 1.84
CA ASN A 86 -10.55 23.89 3.04
C ASN A 86 -10.19 24.83 4.20
N GLY A 87 -11.11 24.97 5.17
CA GLY A 87 -10.95 25.87 6.30
C GLY A 87 -9.85 25.48 7.29
N GLU A 88 -9.54 24.18 7.42
CA GLU A 88 -8.47 23.70 8.30
C GLU A 88 -7.09 24.06 7.76
N LEU A 89 -6.91 23.88 6.44
CA LEU A 89 -5.65 24.17 5.75
C LEU A 89 -5.54 25.63 5.31
N SER A 90 -6.64 26.39 5.34
CA SER A 90 -6.74 27.75 4.79
C SER A 90 -6.31 27.84 3.31
N LEU A 91 -6.65 26.82 2.52
CA LEU A 91 -6.28 26.70 1.10
C LEU A 91 -7.49 26.29 0.25
N TYR A 92 -7.51 26.72 -1.01
CA TYR A 92 -8.34 26.12 -2.05
C TYR A 92 -7.68 24.83 -2.51
N ILE A 93 -8.47 23.77 -2.60
CA ILE A 93 -8.03 22.46 -3.09
C ILE A 93 -8.89 22.12 -4.29
N GLY A 94 -8.28 21.68 -5.39
CA GLY A 94 -8.98 21.19 -6.56
C GLY A 94 -8.28 19.99 -7.18
N THR A 95 -8.95 19.36 -8.15
CA THR A 95 -8.47 18.15 -8.83
C THR A 95 -8.20 18.44 -10.30
N ALA A 96 -6.98 18.13 -10.75
CA ALA A 96 -6.58 18.14 -12.14
C ALA A 96 -6.70 16.73 -12.70
N ASP A 97 -7.57 16.54 -13.69
CA ASP A 97 -7.86 15.26 -14.33
C ASP A 97 -7.34 15.27 -15.76
N PHE A 98 -6.34 14.44 -16.03
CA PHE A 98 -5.64 14.32 -17.32
C PHE A 98 -5.76 12.91 -17.88
N THR A 99 -6.83 12.21 -17.51
CA THR A 99 -7.15 10.84 -17.94
C THR A 99 -7.15 10.69 -19.47
N ASP A 100 -7.61 11.71 -20.20
CA ASP A 100 -7.74 11.70 -21.66
C ASP A 100 -6.39 11.67 -22.40
N TYR A 101 -5.28 12.05 -21.75
CA TYR A 101 -3.95 11.97 -22.34
C TYR A 101 -3.37 10.57 -22.16
N THR A 102 -2.94 9.93 -23.26
CA THR A 102 -2.45 8.54 -23.24
C THR A 102 -1.03 8.39 -23.78
N GLY A 103 -0.30 9.49 -23.98
CA GLY A 103 1.09 9.45 -24.42
C GLY A 103 2.01 8.98 -23.28
N GLU A 104 2.96 8.10 -23.60
CA GLU A 104 3.99 7.65 -22.66
C GLU A 104 5.16 8.63 -22.57
N GLY A 105 5.86 8.62 -21.44
CA GLY A 105 7.03 9.46 -21.19
C GLY A 105 7.09 10.03 -19.78
N GLU A 106 7.96 11.01 -19.61
CA GLU A 106 8.18 11.74 -18.36
C GLU A 106 7.52 13.12 -18.44
N PHE A 107 6.67 13.43 -17.46
CA PHE A 107 5.88 14.65 -17.48
C PHE A 107 5.91 15.39 -16.14
N TYR A 108 5.48 16.64 -16.16
CA TYR A 108 5.10 17.37 -14.95
C TYR A 108 3.85 18.20 -15.24
N LEU A 109 3.07 18.46 -14.19
CA LEU A 109 1.94 19.38 -14.27
C LEU A 109 2.41 20.79 -13.89
N GLU A 110 1.97 21.78 -14.65
CA GLU A 110 2.17 23.19 -14.39
C GLU A 110 0.82 23.88 -14.21
N CYS A 111 0.71 24.69 -13.17
CA CYS A 111 -0.49 25.44 -12.84
C CYS A 111 -0.13 26.90 -12.57
N ASP A 112 -0.92 27.82 -13.11
CA ASP A 112 -0.67 29.25 -12.96
C ASP A 112 -0.76 29.64 -11.47
N ASN A 113 0.15 30.52 -11.04
CA ASN A 113 0.24 31.08 -9.68
C ASN A 113 0.57 30.11 -8.54
N VAL A 114 0.55 28.78 -8.76
CA VAL A 114 0.91 27.78 -7.74
C VAL A 114 2.16 26.96 -8.07
N GLY A 115 2.61 26.98 -9.33
CA GLY A 115 3.86 26.37 -9.76
C GLY A 115 3.67 24.99 -10.41
N ARG A 116 4.67 24.12 -10.25
CA ARG A 116 4.73 22.81 -10.91
C ARG A 116 4.79 21.64 -9.92
N SER A 117 4.37 20.47 -10.38
CA SER A 117 4.58 19.20 -9.68
C SER A 117 6.04 18.76 -9.74
N LEU A 118 6.34 17.66 -9.05
CA LEU A 118 7.50 16.84 -9.39
C LEU A 118 7.25 16.13 -10.72
N THR A 119 8.34 15.67 -11.35
CA THR A 119 8.26 14.82 -12.54
C THR A 119 7.67 13.46 -12.17
N PHE A 120 6.84 12.90 -13.04
CA PHE A 120 6.25 11.58 -12.92
C PHE A 120 6.20 10.90 -14.30
N SER A 121 6.12 9.57 -14.31
CA SER A 121 6.08 8.77 -15.53
C SER A 121 4.64 8.41 -15.93
N LEU A 122 4.38 8.36 -17.23
CA LEU A 122 3.22 7.68 -17.82
C LEU A 122 3.72 6.50 -18.66
N LYS A 123 3.27 5.29 -18.34
CA LYS A 123 3.66 4.06 -19.04
C LYS A 123 2.46 3.17 -19.28
N GLU A 124 2.42 2.44 -20.39
CA GLU A 124 1.30 1.53 -20.70
C GLU A 124 1.09 0.49 -19.58
N ASP A 125 2.15 -0.22 -19.20
CA ASP A 125 2.11 -1.33 -18.23
C ASP A 125 2.56 -0.91 -16.81
N HIS A 126 2.35 0.35 -16.43
CA HIS A 126 2.89 0.91 -15.18
C HIS A 126 2.59 0.07 -13.92
N TYR A 127 1.32 -0.33 -13.74
CA TYR A 127 0.92 -1.10 -12.55
C TYR A 127 1.35 -2.57 -12.62
N GLN A 128 1.59 -3.10 -13.81
CA GLN A 128 2.16 -4.43 -13.99
C GLN A 128 3.63 -4.44 -13.56
N GLU A 129 4.42 -3.45 -13.99
CA GLU A 129 5.82 -3.28 -13.54
C GLU A 129 5.91 -3.14 -12.00
N LEU A 130 4.98 -2.37 -11.40
CA LEU A 130 4.93 -2.21 -9.94
C LEU A 130 4.56 -3.51 -9.22
N LEU A 131 3.62 -4.28 -9.78
CA LEU A 131 3.23 -5.57 -9.23
C LEU A 131 4.39 -6.58 -9.29
N GLU A 132 5.12 -6.64 -10.40
CA GLU A 132 6.30 -7.51 -10.56
C GLU A 132 7.41 -7.16 -9.55
N ALA A 133 7.67 -5.86 -9.37
CA ALA A 133 8.60 -5.38 -8.36
C ALA A 133 8.15 -5.76 -6.93
N LEU A 134 6.85 -5.62 -6.62
CA LEU A 134 6.29 -6.02 -5.34
C LEU A 134 6.39 -7.54 -5.12
N CYS A 135 6.07 -8.36 -6.12
CA CYS A 135 6.17 -9.81 -6.01
C CYS A 135 7.60 -10.27 -5.77
N THR A 136 8.59 -9.60 -6.39
CA THR A 136 10.01 -9.85 -6.14
C THR A 136 10.41 -9.51 -4.69
N ASP A 137 10.01 -8.33 -4.19
CA ASP A 137 10.25 -7.94 -2.79
C ASP A 137 9.59 -8.91 -1.80
N VAL A 138 8.33 -9.28 -2.07
CA VAL A 138 7.61 -10.26 -1.24
C VAL A 138 8.31 -11.62 -1.25
N HIS A 139 8.81 -12.08 -2.39
CA HIS A 139 9.57 -13.33 -2.46
C HIS A 139 10.79 -13.28 -1.53
N ASP A 140 11.62 -12.23 -1.63
CA ASP A 140 12.81 -12.07 -0.79
C ASP A 140 12.45 -12.03 0.71
N ARG A 141 11.37 -11.31 1.06
CA ARG A 141 10.89 -11.18 2.44
C ARG A 141 10.23 -12.44 2.99
N CYS A 142 9.66 -13.27 2.12
CA CYS A 142 9.25 -14.63 2.46
C CYS A 142 10.48 -15.51 2.72
N GLN A 143 11.51 -15.38 1.89
CA GLN A 143 12.75 -16.17 2.02
C GLN A 143 13.49 -15.90 3.33
N ASP A 144 13.59 -14.64 3.75
CA ASP A 144 14.28 -14.21 4.98
C ASP A 144 13.39 -14.16 6.24
N ARG A 145 12.09 -14.43 6.08
CA ARG A 145 11.07 -14.40 7.14
C ARG A 145 10.93 -13.02 7.81
N SER A 146 11.05 -11.94 7.04
CA SER A 146 10.79 -10.56 7.47
C SER A 146 9.38 -10.07 7.14
N ILE A 147 8.65 -10.75 6.27
CA ILE A 147 7.23 -10.47 6.02
C ILE A 147 6.37 -10.80 7.24
N THR A 148 5.33 -10.01 7.48
CA THR A 148 4.39 -10.17 8.60
C THR A 148 3.12 -10.91 8.18
N GLU A 149 2.39 -11.46 9.15
CA GLU A 149 1.13 -12.17 8.90
C GLU A 149 0.06 -11.25 8.31
N ASP A 150 0.03 -9.97 8.71
CA ASP A 150 -0.90 -8.96 8.19
C ASP A 150 -0.65 -8.65 6.70
N GLU A 151 0.61 -8.65 6.28
CA GLU A 151 0.97 -8.51 4.87
C GLU A 151 0.59 -9.77 4.10
N ILE A 152 0.87 -10.96 4.65
CA ILE A 152 0.52 -12.23 3.99
C ILE A 152 -1.00 -12.36 3.82
N ILE A 153 -1.81 -12.05 4.84
CA ILE A 153 -3.27 -12.18 4.70
C ILE A 153 -3.81 -11.23 3.63
N THR A 154 -3.28 -10.00 3.55
CA THR A 154 -3.63 -9.02 2.51
C THR A 154 -3.25 -9.54 1.12
N LEU A 155 -2.07 -10.16 0.97
CA LEU A 155 -1.63 -10.76 -0.29
C LEU A 155 -2.52 -11.95 -0.68
N LEU A 156 -2.92 -12.80 0.28
CA LEU A 156 -3.84 -13.91 0.02
C LEU A 156 -5.23 -13.43 -0.40
N GLU A 157 -5.71 -12.30 0.13
CA GLU A 157 -6.93 -11.65 -0.36
C GLU A 157 -6.77 -11.18 -1.80
N ALA A 158 -5.67 -10.51 -2.14
CA ALA A 158 -5.38 -10.11 -3.51
C ALA A 158 -5.33 -11.34 -4.45
N CYS A 159 -4.71 -12.43 -4.02
CA CYS A 159 -4.65 -13.69 -4.78
C CYS A 159 -6.03 -14.29 -5.05
N GLU A 160 -6.95 -14.15 -4.09
CA GLU A 160 -8.31 -14.64 -4.24
C GLU A 160 -9.14 -13.77 -5.20
N TRP A 161 -8.98 -12.45 -5.13
CA TRP A 161 -9.80 -11.50 -5.89
C TRP A 161 -9.30 -11.31 -7.33
N TYR A 162 -7.98 -11.39 -7.53
CA TYR A 162 -7.33 -11.10 -8.81
C TYR A 162 -6.38 -12.23 -9.24
N PRO A 163 -6.82 -13.51 -9.28
CA PRO A 163 -5.93 -14.61 -9.66
C PRO A 163 -5.34 -14.48 -11.07
N GLN A 164 -6.00 -13.74 -11.96
CA GLN A 164 -5.59 -13.55 -13.36
C GLN A 164 -4.38 -12.65 -13.58
N VAL A 165 -3.98 -11.85 -12.57
CA VAL A 165 -2.83 -10.93 -12.69
C VAL A 165 -1.57 -11.49 -12.03
N LEU A 166 -1.68 -12.62 -11.33
CA LEU A 166 -0.53 -13.23 -10.68
C LEU A 166 0.34 -13.96 -11.69
N ALA A 167 1.65 -13.77 -11.57
CA ALA A 167 2.63 -14.47 -12.38
C ALA A 167 2.76 -15.95 -11.99
N ASP A 168 3.06 -16.76 -13.01
CA ASP A 168 3.51 -18.15 -12.92
C ASP A 168 4.67 -18.28 -13.93
N ASP A 169 5.82 -17.76 -13.51
CA ASP A 169 7.02 -17.66 -14.35
C ASP A 169 7.66 -19.04 -14.58
N ASN A 170 7.44 -19.97 -13.65
CA ASN A 170 8.02 -21.30 -13.70
C ASN A 170 7.14 -22.31 -14.47
N GLY A 171 5.88 -21.97 -14.75
CA GLY A 171 4.96 -22.69 -15.61
C GLY A 171 4.40 -23.97 -14.97
N ASN A 172 4.25 -23.99 -13.65
CA ASN A 172 3.71 -25.12 -12.90
C ASN A 172 2.19 -24.99 -12.62
N ASP A 173 1.54 -23.98 -13.19
CA ASP A 173 0.14 -23.59 -12.99
C ASP A 173 -0.18 -23.06 -11.57
N ILE A 174 0.85 -22.80 -10.75
CA ILE A 174 0.74 -22.23 -9.40
C ILE A 174 1.32 -20.80 -9.44
N PRO A 175 0.58 -19.79 -8.96
CA PRO A 175 1.12 -18.46 -8.83
C PRO A 175 2.37 -18.41 -7.95
N ASP A 176 3.47 -17.82 -8.42
CA ASP A 176 4.76 -17.77 -7.70
C ASP A 176 4.63 -17.08 -6.33
N LEU A 177 3.69 -16.13 -6.21
CA LEU A 177 3.36 -15.48 -4.95
C LEU A 177 2.79 -16.46 -3.91
N LEU A 178 1.94 -17.41 -4.33
CA LEU A 178 1.43 -18.45 -3.44
C LEU A 178 2.52 -19.44 -3.06
N GLU A 179 3.44 -19.76 -3.96
CA GLU A 179 4.60 -20.59 -3.65
C GLU A 179 5.52 -19.91 -2.63
N SER A 180 5.78 -18.61 -2.79
CA SER A 180 6.57 -17.83 -1.84
C SER A 180 5.95 -17.85 -0.43
N ILE A 181 4.62 -17.77 -0.34
CA ILE A 181 3.90 -17.89 0.94
C ILE A 181 3.95 -19.33 1.48
N ALA A 182 3.85 -20.35 0.61
CA ALA A 182 3.99 -21.75 0.99
C ALA A 182 5.36 -22.04 1.62
N ASP A 183 6.42 -21.56 0.97
CA ASP A 183 7.81 -21.62 1.46
C ASP A 183 7.95 -20.96 2.83
N TRP A 184 7.35 -19.78 3.02
CA TRP A 184 7.37 -19.08 4.30
C TRP A 184 6.65 -19.87 5.40
N LEU A 185 5.49 -20.48 5.11
CA LEU A 185 4.74 -21.32 6.04
C LEU A 185 5.52 -22.59 6.42
N GLU A 186 6.12 -23.27 5.44
CA GLU A 186 6.94 -24.46 5.68
C GLU A 186 8.15 -24.14 6.54
N LYS A 187 8.88 -23.06 6.23
CA LYS A 187 10.01 -22.62 7.05
C LYS A 187 9.55 -22.25 8.45
N THR A 188 8.43 -21.53 8.58
CA THR A 188 7.93 -21.08 9.88
C THR A 188 7.52 -22.24 10.79
N ALA A 189 6.95 -23.31 10.25
CA ALA A 189 6.59 -24.50 11.01
C ALA A 189 7.80 -25.39 11.39
N ASN A 190 8.88 -25.37 10.59
CA ASN A 190 10.03 -26.27 10.76
C ASN A 190 11.24 -25.63 11.46
N ASP A 191 11.27 -24.31 11.59
CA ASP A 191 12.40 -23.58 12.16
C ASP A 191 12.44 -23.72 13.69
N THR A 192 13.56 -24.24 14.20
CA THR A 192 13.78 -24.44 15.65
C THR A 192 14.40 -23.24 16.34
N GLU A 193 14.95 -22.27 15.60
CA GLU A 193 15.64 -21.10 16.12
C GLU A 193 14.68 -19.93 16.37
N LYS A 194 13.72 -19.71 15.46
CA LYS A 194 12.73 -18.62 15.57
C LYS A 194 11.34 -19.22 15.81
N PRO A 195 10.71 -18.93 16.96
CA PRO A 195 9.44 -19.55 17.33
C PRO A 195 8.36 -19.21 16.31
N GLU A 196 7.45 -20.17 16.13
CA GLU A 196 6.25 -19.98 15.32
C GLU A 196 5.35 -18.88 15.92
N PRO A 197 4.68 -18.07 15.10
CA PRO A 197 3.72 -17.09 15.58
C PRO A 197 2.56 -17.74 16.33
N GLU A 198 2.27 -17.22 17.52
CA GLU A 198 1.16 -17.69 18.36
C GLU A 198 0.08 -16.60 18.47
N ASN A 199 -0.47 -16.17 17.33
CA ASN A 199 -1.50 -15.14 17.25
C ASN A 199 -2.65 -15.55 16.31
N MET A 200 -3.76 -14.79 16.34
CA MET A 200 -4.96 -15.10 15.55
C MET A 200 -4.77 -14.77 14.06
N CYS A 201 -3.96 -13.76 13.71
CA CYS A 201 -3.66 -13.44 12.31
C CYS A 201 -2.98 -14.62 11.60
N TYR A 202 -2.01 -15.27 12.25
CA TYR A 202 -1.35 -16.46 11.73
C TYR A 202 -2.30 -17.64 11.50
N VAL A 203 -3.29 -17.83 12.39
CA VAL A 203 -4.37 -18.81 12.20
C VAL A 203 -5.18 -18.48 10.94
N ALA A 204 -5.53 -17.21 10.74
CA ALA A 204 -6.26 -16.76 9.55
C ALA A 204 -5.44 -17.01 8.26
N VAL A 205 -4.15 -16.66 8.28
CA VAL A 205 -3.21 -16.90 7.16
C VAL A 205 -3.20 -18.37 6.76
N MET A 206 -2.97 -19.28 7.70
CA MET A 206 -2.92 -20.72 7.38
C MET A 206 -4.27 -21.26 6.87
N ALA A 207 -5.39 -20.81 7.45
CA ALA A 207 -6.72 -21.26 7.03
C ALA A 207 -7.08 -20.73 5.62
N LYS A 208 -6.79 -19.46 5.34
CA LYS A 208 -7.02 -18.84 4.03
C LYS A 208 -6.10 -19.44 2.98
N PHE A 209 -4.81 -19.59 3.28
CA PHE A 209 -3.84 -20.25 2.40
C PHE A 209 -4.31 -21.66 2.06
N SER A 210 -4.70 -22.46 3.05
CA SER A 210 -5.24 -23.81 2.83
C SER A 210 -6.41 -23.80 1.84
N TYR A 211 -7.38 -22.90 2.04
CA TYR A 211 -8.53 -22.80 1.15
C TYR A 211 -8.15 -22.45 -0.30
N LEU A 212 -7.16 -21.58 -0.50
CA LEU A 212 -6.70 -21.17 -1.83
C LEU A 212 -5.78 -22.21 -2.50
N TYR A 213 -4.95 -22.88 -1.70
CA TYR A 213 -3.89 -23.76 -2.18
C TYR A 213 -4.37 -25.21 -2.42
N GLN A 214 -5.52 -25.60 -1.86
CA GLN A 214 -6.06 -26.96 -2.01
C GLN A 214 -6.25 -27.41 -3.47
N LYS A 215 -6.42 -26.48 -4.42
CA LYS A 215 -6.54 -26.82 -5.85
C LYS A 215 -5.20 -27.26 -6.47
N TYR A 216 -4.08 -26.91 -5.84
CA TYR A 216 -2.73 -27.20 -6.29
C TYR A 216 -2.14 -28.37 -5.51
N ASP A 217 -2.20 -28.31 -4.18
CA ASP A 217 -1.78 -29.39 -3.28
C ASP A 217 -2.77 -29.57 -2.12
N VAL A 218 -3.66 -30.55 -2.28
CA VAL A 218 -4.66 -30.92 -1.27
C VAL A 218 -4.00 -31.40 0.03
N GLN A 219 -2.88 -32.12 -0.07
CA GLN A 219 -2.23 -32.72 1.10
C GLN A 219 -1.61 -31.63 1.97
N TYR A 220 -0.81 -30.75 1.37
CA TYR A 220 -0.20 -29.64 2.09
C TYR A 220 -1.24 -28.66 2.62
N ALA A 221 -2.24 -28.28 1.81
CA ALA A 221 -3.34 -27.44 2.28
C ALA A 221 -4.06 -28.05 3.49
N THR A 222 -4.28 -29.36 3.51
CA THR A 222 -4.90 -30.05 4.66
C THR A 222 -4.02 -29.97 5.91
N GLN A 223 -2.70 -30.09 5.76
CA GLN A 223 -1.75 -29.94 6.87
C GLN A 223 -1.81 -28.52 7.45
N CYS A 224 -1.80 -27.48 6.61
CA CYS A 224 -1.94 -26.09 7.04
C CYS A 224 -3.25 -25.87 7.81
N LEU A 225 -4.38 -26.42 7.35
CA LEU A 225 -5.67 -26.27 8.04
C LEU A 225 -5.71 -26.98 9.39
N GLN A 226 -5.15 -28.19 9.46
CA GLN A 226 -5.01 -28.92 10.73
C GLN A 226 -4.13 -28.15 11.71
N HIS A 227 -3.05 -27.55 11.20
CA HIS A 227 -2.16 -26.74 12.01
C HIS A 227 -2.87 -25.48 12.53
N ALA A 228 -3.56 -24.74 11.66
CA ALA A 228 -4.38 -23.58 12.03
C ALA A 228 -5.38 -23.91 13.13
N SER A 229 -6.07 -25.05 13.00
CA SER A 229 -7.05 -25.51 13.98
C SER A 229 -6.41 -25.83 15.34
N SER A 230 -5.20 -26.39 15.34
CA SER A 230 -4.41 -26.68 16.55
C SER A 230 -4.00 -25.40 17.27
N VAL A 231 -3.40 -24.44 16.54
CA VAL A 231 -2.97 -23.14 17.07
C VAL A 231 -4.18 -22.36 17.59
N TYR A 232 -5.28 -22.32 16.84
CA TYR A 232 -6.53 -21.72 17.31
C TYR A 232 -6.99 -22.31 18.65
N THR A 233 -7.01 -23.63 18.78
CA THR A 233 -7.46 -24.31 20.00
C THR A 233 -6.58 -23.98 21.20
N LYS A 234 -5.26 -23.78 20.98
CA LYS A 234 -4.33 -23.33 22.02
C LYS A 234 -4.65 -21.90 22.47
N LEU A 235 -4.95 -21.00 21.54
CA LEU A 235 -5.11 -19.56 21.80
C LEU A 235 -6.54 -19.16 22.21
N MET A 236 -7.56 -19.93 21.83
CA MET A 236 -8.96 -19.50 21.96
C MET A 236 -9.41 -19.18 23.38
N SER A 237 -8.75 -19.75 24.39
CA SER A 237 -9.04 -19.53 25.82
C SER A 237 -8.39 -18.28 26.40
N THR A 238 -7.30 -17.80 25.81
CA THR A 238 -6.53 -16.63 26.25
C THR A 238 -6.85 -15.39 25.44
N SER A 239 -7.29 -15.55 24.18
CA SER A 239 -7.65 -14.44 23.31
C SER A 239 -9.05 -13.90 23.60
N GLY A 240 -9.15 -12.57 23.72
CA GLY A 240 -10.39 -11.84 23.88
C GLY A 240 -11.33 -11.98 22.69
N ARG A 241 -12.44 -11.22 22.72
CA ARG A 241 -13.31 -11.06 21.56
C ARG A 241 -12.84 -9.83 20.80
N ASP A 242 -12.13 -10.04 19.69
CA ASP A 242 -11.51 -9.00 18.87
C ASP A 242 -11.63 -9.31 17.36
N ALA A 243 -11.23 -8.35 16.53
CA ALA A 243 -11.32 -8.46 15.08
C ALA A 243 -10.44 -9.57 14.50
N GLU A 244 -9.24 -9.81 15.06
CA GLU A 244 -8.32 -10.84 14.59
C GLU A 244 -8.89 -12.24 14.84
N LYS A 245 -9.44 -12.49 16.03
CA LYS A 245 -10.10 -13.76 16.35
C LYS A 245 -11.34 -13.98 15.49
N PHE A 246 -12.08 -12.92 15.18
CA PHE A 246 -13.20 -13.00 14.24
C PHE A 246 -12.72 -13.41 12.85
N MET A 247 -11.69 -12.75 12.31
CA MET A 247 -11.08 -13.07 11.01
C MET A 247 -10.61 -14.54 10.96
N ALA A 248 -9.85 -14.98 11.97
CA ALA A 248 -9.39 -16.36 12.10
C ALA A 248 -10.55 -17.37 12.10
N LEU A 249 -11.61 -17.10 12.86
CA LEU A 249 -12.80 -17.93 12.90
C LEU A 249 -13.50 -18.00 11.54
N THR A 250 -13.63 -16.87 10.84
CA THR A 250 -14.28 -16.83 9.53
C THR A 250 -13.49 -17.62 8.48
N GLU A 251 -12.17 -17.51 8.46
CA GLU A 251 -11.32 -18.26 7.54
C GLU A 251 -11.28 -19.76 7.89
N LEU A 252 -11.23 -20.12 9.18
CA LEU A 252 -11.35 -21.51 9.64
C LEU A 252 -12.70 -22.13 9.24
N TYR A 253 -13.80 -21.39 9.41
CA TYR A 253 -15.12 -21.86 8.99
C TYR A 253 -15.19 -22.02 7.47
N ARG A 254 -14.64 -21.06 6.71
CA ARG A 254 -14.59 -21.11 5.24
C ARG A 254 -13.83 -22.35 4.76
N ALA A 255 -12.66 -22.63 5.34
CA ALA A 255 -11.81 -23.75 4.94
C ALA A 255 -12.33 -25.11 5.42
N ALA A 256 -12.83 -25.22 6.65
CA ALA A 256 -13.19 -26.50 7.27
C ALA A 256 -14.69 -26.84 7.23
N GLY A 257 -15.58 -25.85 7.07
CA GLY A 257 -17.04 -26.04 7.09
C GLY A 257 -17.61 -26.50 8.44
N LEU A 258 -16.84 -26.40 9.54
CA LEU A 258 -17.26 -26.91 10.85
C LEU A 258 -18.24 -25.99 11.58
N TYR A 259 -19.35 -26.55 12.04
CA TYR A 259 -20.38 -25.83 12.80
C TYR A 259 -19.87 -25.20 14.10
N THR A 260 -18.80 -25.74 14.68
CA THR A 260 -18.17 -25.19 15.89
C THR A 260 -17.61 -23.78 15.66
N TYR A 261 -16.99 -23.53 14.52
CA TYR A 261 -16.51 -22.19 14.15
C TYR A 261 -17.69 -21.27 13.85
N ARG A 262 -18.68 -21.74 13.08
CA ARG A 262 -19.91 -20.99 12.81
C ARG A 262 -20.61 -20.50 14.09
N ASN A 263 -20.74 -21.36 15.09
CA ASN A 263 -21.41 -21.00 16.33
C ASN A 263 -20.64 -19.89 17.07
N GLN A 264 -19.30 -19.95 17.09
CA GLN A 264 -18.46 -18.91 17.68
C GLN A 264 -18.54 -17.59 16.90
N ILE A 265 -18.61 -17.64 15.56
CA ILE A 265 -18.84 -16.45 14.72
C ILE A 265 -20.17 -15.77 15.08
N LEU A 266 -21.23 -16.55 15.32
CA LEU A 266 -22.54 -15.99 15.68
C LEU A 266 -22.52 -15.23 17.02
N GLU A 267 -21.57 -15.52 17.91
CA GLU A 267 -21.40 -14.78 19.16
C GLU A 267 -20.85 -13.36 18.96
N TYR A 268 -20.30 -13.05 17.78
CA TYR A 268 -19.83 -11.72 17.41
C TYR A 268 -20.93 -10.80 16.89
N LYS A 269 -22.19 -11.24 16.84
CA LYS A 269 -23.29 -10.44 16.31
C LYS A 269 -23.34 -9.04 16.93
N ASP A 270 -23.28 -8.97 18.26
CA ASP A 270 -23.41 -7.71 18.99
C ASP A 270 -22.08 -6.90 19.00
N PHE A 271 -20.95 -7.54 18.67
CA PHE A 271 -19.63 -6.88 18.68
C PHE A 271 -19.53 -5.73 17.66
N PHE A 272 -20.25 -5.84 16.55
CA PHE A 272 -20.25 -4.85 15.48
C PHE A 272 -21.38 -3.81 15.59
N GLU A 273 -22.31 -3.98 16.53
CA GLU A 273 -23.44 -3.06 16.72
C GLU A 273 -23.04 -1.81 17.55
N ASP A 274 -22.00 -1.91 18.38
CA ASP A 274 -21.55 -0.82 19.29
C ASP A 274 -20.52 0.15 18.67
N ASN A 275 -20.17 0.01 17.39
CA ASN A 275 -19.12 0.79 16.71
C ASN A 275 -19.66 1.79 15.66
N THR A 276 -20.96 2.11 15.67
CA THR A 276 -21.60 3.20 14.90
C THR A 276 -21.96 4.38 15.77
#